data_AF-B0I1V6-F1
#
_entry.id   AF-B0I1V6-F1
#
_cell.length_a   1.000
_cell.length_b   1.000
_cell.length_c   1.000
_cell.angle_alpha   90.00
_cell.angle_beta   90.00
_cell.angle_gamma   90.00
#
_symmetry.space_group_name_H-M   'P 1'
#
loop_
_entity.id
_entity.type
_entity.pdbx_description
1 polymer ?
#
loop_
_entity_poly.entity_id
_entity_poly.type
_entity_poly.pdbx_seq_one_letter_code
_entity_poly.pdbx_strand_id
1 'polypeptide(L)'
;MKKCILFIFSIILLVSISTLFIPNAKSDSREGLKDFYSKKIDVYTNKKINEKDKYSVDIEVDNYVYRINTLDDKILNQFKVGDYVDAWGHIINNKPIGKVIKFYDGDISKHSPLDKPTNISYRINLFKEQKQTEVTPEKELEIGNRYLTMKQIDYRIKSYLVKKQQLYTEFYNGKIEISMLDGKKHFIDLSTYYYDPSNFTLDYTKISHFDIYMEK
;
A
#
# COMPACT_ATOMS: atom_id res chain seq x y z
N MET A 1 -7.34 42.03 55.97
CA MET A 1 -6.09 42.36 55.23
C MET A 1 -5.11 41.19 55.38
N LYS A 2 -4.44 40.79 54.27
CA LYS A 2 -3.60 39.59 54.06
C LYS A 2 -4.41 38.36 53.62
N LYS A 3 -4.10 37.62 52.54
CA LYS A 3 -3.10 37.70 51.45
C LYS A 3 -3.71 36.89 50.28
N CYS A 4 -3.82 37.46 49.08
CA CYS A 4 -4.12 36.71 47.85
C CYS A 4 -2.86 36.00 47.38
N ILE A 5 -2.99 34.71 47.08
CA ILE A 5 -1.96 33.86 46.45
C ILE A 5 -2.06 34.12 44.94
N LEU A 6 -0.99 34.67 44.36
CA LEU A 6 -0.85 34.80 42.91
C LEU A 6 0.03 33.65 42.42
N PHE A 7 -0.60 32.63 41.84
CA PHE A 7 0.10 31.58 41.09
C PHE A 7 0.47 32.15 39.72
N ILE A 8 1.77 32.35 39.48
CA ILE A 8 2.30 32.63 38.15
C ILE A 8 2.54 31.28 37.47
N PHE A 9 1.58 30.82 36.68
CA PHE A 9 1.82 29.81 35.66
C PHE A 9 2.36 30.54 34.43
N SER A 10 3.69 30.52 34.26
CA SER A 10 4.30 30.87 32.99
C SER A 10 3.93 29.81 31.96
N ILE A 11 3.09 30.21 31.02
CA ILE A 11 2.70 29.49 29.83
C ILE A 11 3.98 29.22 29.01
N ILE A 12 4.48 27.99 29.06
CA ILE A 12 5.41 27.50 28.05
C ILE A 12 4.56 27.23 26.81
N LEU A 13 4.57 28.19 25.91
CA LEU A 13 4.00 28.09 24.57
C LEU A 13 4.85 27.08 23.78
N LEU A 14 4.57 25.79 23.94
CA LEU A 14 5.19 24.75 23.14
C LEU A 14 4.59 24.82 21.74
N VAL A 15 5.30 25.50 20.86
CA VAL A 15 5.11 25.45 19.41
C VAL A 15 5.26 24.00 18.98
N SER A 16 4.15 23.27 18.92
CA SER A 16 4.04 22.08 18.09
C SER A 16 2.99 22.39 17.03
N ILE A 17 3.43 23.14 16.02
CA ILE A 17 2.78 23.11 14.73
C ILE A 17 2.92 21.66 14.27
N SER A 18 1.92 20.84 14.57
CA SER A 18 1.65 19.61 13.84
C SER A 18 1.32 20.05 12.42
N THR A 19 2.36 20.29 11.62
CA THR A 19 2.23 20.17 10.17
C THR A 19 1.80 18.72 9.95
N LEU A 20 0.49 18.53 9.81
CA LEU A 20 -0.03 17.40 9.07
C LEU A 20 0.72 17.43 7.75
N PHE A 21 1.69 16.54 7.62
CA PHE A 21 2.38 16.31 6.37
C PHE A 21 1.32 15.70 5.46
N ILE A 22 0.73 16.52 4.60
CA ILE A 22 -0.09 16.05 3.50
C ILE A 22 0.94 15.48 2.51
N PRO A 23 1.02 14.15 2.31
CA PRO A 23 1.86 13.63 1.24
C PRO A 23 1.45 14.33 -0.06
N ASN A 24 2.43 14.70 -0.90
CA ASN A 24 2.20 15.32 -2.21
C ASN A 24 0.92 14.76 -2.82
N ALA A 25 -0.05 15.62 -3.12
CA ALA A 25 -1.33 15.21 -3.68
C ALA A 25 -1.05 14.25 -4.85
N LYS A 26 -1.53 13.02 -4.73
CA LYS A 26 -1.43 12.01 -5.79
C LYS A 26 -2.02 12.64 -7.05
N SER A 27 -1.21 12.84 -8.08
CA SER A 27 -1.62 13.48 -9.34
C SER A 27 -1.92 12.42 -10.39
N ASP A 28 -3.18 12.32 -10.82
CA ASP A 28 -3.58 11.44 -11.94
C ASP A 28 -2.99 11.87 -13.30
N SER A 29 -2.04 12.82 -13.31
CA SER A 29 -1.23 13.09 -14.49
C SER A 29 -0.37 11.87 -14.83
N ARG A 30 -0.10 11.68 -16.13
CA ARG A 30 0.75 10.58 -16.62
C ARG A 30 2.11 10.54 -15.92
N GLU A 31 2.73 11.70 -15.75
CA GLU A 31 4.02 11.83 -15.07
C GLU A 31 3.90 11.49 -13.58
N GLY A 32 2.84 11.93 -12.91
CA GLY A 32 2.58 11.61 -11.50
C GLY A 32 2.36 10.11 -11.26
N LEU A 33 1.55 9.47 -12.10
CA LEU A 33 1.33 8.02 -12.05
C LEU A 33 2.63 7.26 -12.32
N LYS A 34 3.38 7.65 -13.36
CA LYS A 34 4.68 7.06 -13.67
C LYS A 34 5.66 7.16 -12.51
N ASP A 35 5.80 8.33 -11.91
CA ASP A 35 6.68 8.55 -10.75
C ASP A 35 6.28 7.64 -9.58
N PHE A 36 4.99 7.60 -9.24
CA PHE A 36 4.50 6.80 -8.12
C PHE A 36 4.77 5.30 -8.30
N TYR A 37 4.39 4.73 -9.45
CA TYR A 37 4.56 3.30 -9.71
C TYR A 37 6.01 2.90 -10.03
N SER A 38 6.90 3.87 -10.27
CA SER A 38 8.36 3.62 -10.40
C SER A 38 9.09 3.51 -9.06
N LYS A 39 8.48 3.95 -7.96
CA LYS A 39 9.12 3.92 -6.63
C LYS A 39 9.41 2.49 -6.19
N LYS A 40 10.32 2.33 -5.22
CA LYS A 40 10.57 1.03 -4.58
C LYS A 40 9.63 0.87 -3.40
N ILE A 41 8.83 -0.20 -3.36
CA ILE A 41 8.10 -0.60 -2.15
C ILE A 41 9.00 -1.39 -1.22
N ASP A 42 8.86 -1.11 0.07
CA ASP A 42 9.30 -2.02 1.12
C ASP A 42 8.16 -2.99 1.42
N VAL A 43 8.50 -4.25 1.69
CA VAL A 43 7.56 -5.29 2.10
C VAL A 43 8.11 -5.94 3.36
N TYR A 44 7.32 -5.96 4.42
CA TYR A 44 7.64 -6.60 5.69
C TYR A 44 6.59 -7.65 5.99
N THR A 45 7.01 -8.91 6.03
CA THR A 45 6.13 -10.05 6.26
C THR A 45 6.20 -10.53 7.70
N ASN A 46 5.11 -11.15 8.16
CA ASN A 46 4.99 -11.77 9.48
C ASN A 46 5.43 -10.85 10.64
N LYS A 47 4.98 -9.58 10.59
CA LYS A 47 5.29 -8.60 11.64
C LYS A 47 4.15 -8.50 12.62
N LYS A 48 4.49 -8.44 13.90
CA LYS A 48 3.50 -8.31 14.98
C LYS A 48 3.09 -6.86 15.13
N ILE A 49 1.79 -6.62 15.27
CA ILE A 49 1.26 -5.31 15.69
C ILE A 49 1.57 -5.12 17.17
N ASN A 50 2.37 -4.10 17.49
CA ASN A 50 2.78 -3.78 18.85
C ASN A 50 1.90 -2.68 19.46
N GLU A 51 1.57 -1.67 18.67
CA GLU A 51 0.70 -0.57 19.09
C GLU A 51 -0.34 -0.27 18.00
N LYS A 52 -1.48 0.24 18.43
CA LYS A 52 -2.58 0.67 17.58
C LYS A 52 -3.21 1.90 18.22
N ASP A 53 -3.38 2.95 17.43
CA ASP A 53 -4.20 4.09 17.80
C ASP A 53 -5.36 4.26 16.81
N LYS A 54 -6.05 5.40 16.89
CA LYS A 54 -7.22 5.69 16.05
C LYS A 54 -6.88 5.84 14.56
N TYR A 55 -5.62 6.13 14.22
CA TYR A 55 -5.20 6.50 12.86
C TYR A 55 -3.98 5.71 12.37
N SER A 56 -3.43 4.82 13.19
CA SER A 56 -2.24 4.08 12.84
C SER A 56 -2.10 2.74 13.56
N VAL A 57 -1.29 1.87 12.94
CA VAL A 57 -0.71 0.69 13.58
C VAL A 57 0.80 0.76 13.48
N ASP A 58 1.45 0.31 14.55
CA ASP A 58 2.89 0.18 14.64
C ASP A 58 3.26 -1.30 14.60
N ILE A 59 4.15 -1.61 13.67
CA ILE A 59 4.84 -2.89 13.62
C ILE A 59 6.33 -2.67 13.85
N GLU A 60 6.97 -3.61 14.54
CA GLU A 60 8.41 -3.55 14.75
C GLU A 60 9.15 -4.23 13.61
N VAL A 61 10.13 -3.52 13.07
CA VAL A 61 11.00 -3.98 12.00
C VAL A 61 12.44 -3.78 12.46
N ASP A 62 13.08 -4.88 12.85
CA ASP A 62 14.47 -4.92 13.31
C ASP A 62 14.73 -3.88 14.43
N ASN A 63 15.42 -2.77 14.12
CA ASN A 63 15.77 -1.72 15.06
C ASN A 63 14.90 -0.45 14.97
N TYR A 64 13.80 -0.49 14.21
CA TYR A 64 12.93 0.67 14.02
C TYR A 64 11.44 0.30 14.03
N VAL A 65 10.59 1.32 14.16
CA VAL A 65 9.13 1.17 14.14
C VAL A 65 8.62 1.61 12.78
N TYR A 66 7.84 0.74 12.16
CA TYR A 66 7.15 1.00 10.91
C TYR A 66 5.71 1.39 11.26
N ARG A 67 5.39 2.68 11.13
CA ARG A 67 4.06 3.23 11.44
C ARG A 67 3.25 3.38 10.17
N ILE A 68 2.15 2.66 10.13
CA ILE A 68 1.20 2.70 9.00
C ILE A 68 0.09 3.62 9.41
N ASN A 69 0.10 4.81 8.83
CA ASN A 69 -1.01 5.72 8.96
C ASN A 69 -2.10 5.29 7.97
N THR A 70 -3.30 5.05 8.48
CA THR A 70 -4.49 4.97 7.65
C THR A 70 -5.49 5.98 8.17
N LEU A 71 -6.01 6.79 7.26
CA LEU A 71 -7.05 7.76 7.58
C LEU A 71 -8.42 7.09 7.77
N ASP A 72 -8.52 5.78 7.55
CA ASP A 72 -9.75 5.00 7.63
C ASP A 72 -9.73 4.04 8.83
N ASP A 73 -10.66 4.28 9.76
CA ASP A 73 -10.86 3.49 10.97
C ASP A 73 -11.41 2.08 10.68
N LYS A 74 -12.12 1.88 9.56
CA LYS A 74 -12.62 0.56 9.15
C LYS A 74 -11.49 -0.39 8.83
N ILE A 75 -10.38 0.11 8.27
CA ILE A 75 -9.18 -0.70 8.02
C ILE A 75 -8.59 -1.12 9.36
N LEU A 76 -8.37 -0.17 10.26
CA LEU A 76 -7.77 -0.43 11.57
C LEU A 76 -8.59 -1.38 12.43
N ASN A 77 -9.92 -1.29 12.37
CA ASN A 77 -10.83 -2.14 13.14
C ASN A 77 -10.77 -3.62 12.74
N GLN A 78 -10.15 -3.97 11.62
CA GLN A 78 -9.91 -5.37 11.23
C GLN A 78 -8.74 -6.02 11.97
N PHE A 79 -7.93 -5.23 12.69
CA PHE A 79 -6.70 -5.66 13.35
C PHE A 79 -6.68 -5.28 14.83
N LYS A 80 -5.98 -6.08 15.63
CA LYS A 80 -5.71 -5.83 17.06
C LYS A 80 -4.22 -5.97 17.37
N VAL A 81 -3.81 -5.37 18.48
CA VAL A 81 -2.47 -5.58 19.04
C VAL A 81 -2.24 -7.07 19.26
N GLY A 82 -1.08 -7.56 18.81
CA GLY A 82 -0.70 -8.96 18.85
C GLY A 82 -0.98 -9.75 17.57
N ASP A 83 -1.77 -9.23 16.63
CA ASP A 83 -1.94 -9.86 15.32
C ASP A 83 -0.64 -9.82 14.52
N TYR A 84 -0.44 -10.86 13.69
CA TYR A 84 0.65 -10.91 12.72
C TYR A 84 0.13 -10.47 11.35
N VAL A 85 0.84 -9.54 10.73
CA VAL A 85 0.46 -8.89 9.48
C VAL A 85 1.62 -8.83 8.50
N ASP A 86 1.25 -8.72 7.23
CA ASP A 86 2.16 -8.26 6.19
C ASP A 86 1.86 -6.79 5.91
N ALA A 87 2.91 -5.98 5.93
CA ALA A 87 2.85 -4.56 5.65
C ALA A 87 3.69 -4.23 4.42
N TRP A 88 3.21 -3.29 3.61
CA TRP A 88 3.93 -2.85 2.43
C TRP A 88 3.64 -1.39 2.13
N GLY A 89 4.59 -0.69 1.53
CA GLY A 89 4.42 0.72 1.16
C GLY A 89 5.73 1.45 0.87
N HIS A 90 5.62 2.76 0.70
CA HIS A 90 6.76 3.66 0.49
C HIS A 90 7.00 4.57 1.69
N ILE A 91 8.27 4.78 2.05
CA ILE A 91 8.64 5.76 3.07
C ILE A 91 8.23 7.15 2.58
N ILE A 92 7.33 7.82 3.30
CA ILE A 92 6.94 9.21 3.05
C ILE A 92 7.64 10.19 4.00
N ASN A 93 8.11 9.73 5.17
CA ASN A 93 8.86 10.55 6.12
C ASN A 93 9.66 9.69 7.10
N ASN A 94 10.83 10.17 7.52
CA ASN A 94 11.66 9.58 8.57
C ASN A 94 11.79 10.60 9.71
N LYS A 95 11.19 10.32 10.88
CA LYS A 95 11.42 11.13 12.08
C LYS A 95 12.21 10.32 13.11
N PRO A 96 13.39 10.78 13.54
CA PRO A 96 14.07 10.19 14.69
C PRO A 96 13.37 10.67 15.97
N ILE A 97 12.50 9.84 16.54
CA ILE A 97 11.90 10.06 17.87
C ILE A 97 12.17 8.79 18.69
N GLY A 98 13.36 8.70 19.30
CA GLY A 98 13.79 7.46 19.95
C GLY A 98 14.15 6.39 18.91
N LYS A 99 13.36 5.30 18.82
CA LYS A 99 13.41 4.39 17.65
C LYS A 99 12.99 5.17 16.40
N VAL A 100 13.64 4.95 15.25
CA VAL A 100 13.29 5.64 14.01
C VAL A 100 11.84 5.29 13.66
N ILE A 101 10.95 6.28 13.57
CA ILE A 101 9.57 6.06 13.08
C ILE A 101 9.57 6.45 11.61
N LYS A 102 9.29 5.46 10.78
CA LYS A 102 9.10 5.66 9.35
C LYS A 102 7.61 5.66 9.06
N PHE A 103 7.15 6.71 8.39
CA PHE A 103 5.78 6.85 7.94
C PHE A 103 5.65 6.28 6.54
N TYR A 104 4.60 5.53 6.29
CA TYR A 104 4.40 4.86 5.01
C TYR A 104 3.04 5.16 4.38
N ASP A 105 3.05 5.44 3.07
CA ASP A 105 1.88 5.33 2.19
C ASP A 105 1.86 3.90 1.66
N GLY A 106 0.94 3.11 2.19
CA GLY A 106 0.98 1.67 2.12
C GLY A 106 -0.30 1.03 2.65
N ASP A 107 -0.26 -0.28 2.85
CA ASP A 107 -1.40 -1.05 3.35
C ASP A 107 -0.94 -2.20 4.24
N ILE A 108 -1.91 -2.77 4.97
CA ILE A 108 -1.72 -3.93 5.84
C ILE A 108 -2.66 -5.06 5.44
N SER A 109 -2.17 -6.29 5.53
CA SER A 109 -3.00 -7.48 5.35
C SER A 109 -2.70 -8.50 6.43
N LYS A 110 -3.67 -9.37 6.72
CA LYS A 110 -3.45 -10.47 7.65
C LYS A 110 -2.36 -11.39 7.12
N HIS A 111 -1.43 -11.78 7.99
CA HIS A 111 -0.40 -12.75 7.63
C HIS A 111 -1.03 -14.15 7.53
N SER A 112 -1.00 -14.72 6.33
CA SER A 112 -1.50 -16.04 5.98
C SER A 112 -0.62 -16.60 4.86
N PRO A 113 0.55 -17.17 5.17
CA PRO A 113 1.53 -17.55 4.17
C PRO A 113 0.98 -18.61 3.20
N LEU A 114 1.44 -18.54 1.95
CA LEU A 114 1.32 -19.64 1.01
C LEU A 114 2.33 -20.74 1.36
N ASP A 115 2.01 -21.99 1.01
CA ASP A 115 2.93 -23.11 1.22
C ASP A 115 4.28 -22.90 0.51
N LYS A 116 4.24 -22.23 -0.66
CA LYS A 116 5.41 -21.78 -1.41
C LYS A 116 5.13 -20.41 -2.03
N PRO A 117 6.10 -19.48 -2.01
CA PRO A 117 6.02 -18.26 -2.79
C PRO A 117 5.78 -18.58 -4.27
N THR A 118 5.01 -17.71 -4.93
CA THR A 118 4.67 -17.84 -6.35
C THR A 118 4.66 -16.47 -7.01
N ASN A 119 4.38 -16.41 -8.31
CA ASN A 119 4.37 -15.17 -9.07
C ASN A 119 3.00 -14.92 -9.71
N ILE A 120 2.52 -13.68 -9.65
CA ILE A 120 1.26 -13.29 -10.29
C ILE A 120 1.36 -13.44 -11.82
N SER A 121 2.54 -13.24 -12.42
CA SER A 121 2.79 -13.36 -13.87
C SER A 121 2.28 -14.67 -14.49
N TYR A 122 2.35 -15.79 -13.76
CA TYR A 122 1.87 -17.09 -14.24
C TYR A 122 0.37 -17.13 -14.54
N ARG A 123 -0.37 -16.11 -14.11
CA ARG A 123 -1.82 -15.97 -14.32
C ARG A 123 -2.18 -14.67 -15.03
N ILE A 124 -1.21 -13.94 -15.59
CA ILE A 124 -1.47 -12.69 -16.31
C ILE A 124 -1.58 -12.96 -17.81
N ASN A 125 -2.68 -12.51 -18.42
CA ASN A 125 -2.80 -12.28 -19.85
C ASN A 125 -2.69 -10.78 -20.10
N LEU A 126 -1.62 -10.33 -20.74
CA LEU A 126 -1.43 -8.92 -21.08
C LEU A 126 -1.78 -8.67 -22.54
N PHE A 127 -2.63 -7.68 -22.80
CA PHE A 127 -3.04 -7.23 -24.12
C PHE A 127 -2.63 -5.77 -24.31
N LYS A 128 -1.76 -5.49 -25.30
CA LYS A 128 -1.41 -4.14 -25.73
C LYS A 128 -2.07 -3.87 -27.07
N GLU A 129 -2.99 -2.91 -27.14
CA GLU A 129 -3.80 -2.66 -28.35
C GLU A 129 -4.39 -3.97 -28.92
N GLN A 130 -5.00 -4.77 -28.04
CA GLN A 130 -5.62 -6.07 -28.35
C GLN A 130 -4.65 -7.18 -28.79
N LYS A 131 -3.32 -6.94 -28.81
CA LYS A 131 -2.32 -7.97 -29.07
C LYS A 131 -1.78 -8.55 -27.77
N GLN A 132 -1.85 -9.88 -27.65
CA GLN A 132 -1.32 -10.57 -26.49
C GLN A 132 0.22 -10.42 -26.43
N THR A 133 0.72 -10.07 -25.24
CA THR A 133 2.13 -9.86 -24.93
C THR A 133 2.51 -10.75 -23.76
N GLU A 134 3.70 -11.34 -23.80
CA GLU A 134 4.20 -12.18 -22.72
C GLU A 134 4.54 -11.36 -21.47
N VAL A 135 4.25 -11.95 -20.30
CA VAL A 135 4.63 -11.42 -19.00
C VAL A 135 5.62 -12.37 -18.35
N THR A 136 6.86 -11.93 -18.19
CA THR A 136 7.90 -12.70 -17.53
C THR A 136 7.82 -12.56 -16.00
N PRO A 137 8.12 -13.63 -15.24
CA PRO A 137 8.22 -13.55 -13.79
C PRO A 137 9.30 -12.57 -13.34
N GLU A 138 8.92 -11.67 -12.44
CA GLU A 138 9.80 -10.69 -11.82
C GLU A 138 9.55 -10.64 -10.31
N LYS A 139 10.57 -10.25 -9.53
CA LYS A 139 10.50 -10.21 -8.07
C LYS A 139 9.36 -9.32 -7.54
N GLU A 140 9.02 -8.25 -8.27
CA GLU A 140 7.92 -7.34 -7.89
C GLU A 140 6.53 -8.00 -7.95
N LEU A 141 6.38 -9.02 -8.81
CA LEU A 141 5.15 -9.81 -8.95
C LEU A 141 5.15 -11.06 -8.05
N GLU A 142 6.21 -11.30 -7.28
CA GLU A 142 6.29 -12.41 -6.33
C GLU A 142 5.38 -12.17 -5.12
N ILE A 143 4.62 -13.19 -4.74
CA ILE A 143 3.74 -13.19 -3.57
C ILE A 143 4.04 -14.40 -2.69
N GLY A 144 4.10 -14.16 -1.39
CA GLY A 144 4.22 -15.20 -0.36
C GLY A 144 2.99 -15.29 0.55
N ASN A 145 2.02 -14.40 0.41
CA ASN A 145 0.83 -14.32 1.26
C ASN A 145 -0.42 -14.71 0.49
N ARG A 146 -1.32 -15.44 1.13
CA ARG A 146 -2.61 -15.87 0.56
C ARG A 146 -3.53 -14.69 0.30
N TYR A 147 -3.62 -13.77 1.25
CA TYR A 147 -4.49 -12.60 1.15
C TYR A 147 -3.72 -11.41 0.60
N LEU A 148 -4.21 -10.85 -0.49
CA LEU A 148 -3.64 -9.68 -1.16
C LEU A 148 -4.65 -8.54 -1.08
N THR A 149 -4.22 -7.35 -0.66
CA THR A 149 -5.08 -6.16 -0.76
C THR A 149 -5.18 -5.74 -2.23
N MET A 150 -6.29 -5.13 -2.63
CA MET A 150 -6.41 -4.63 -4.00
C MET A 150 -5.35 -3.57 -4.34
N LYS A 151 -4.98 -2.72 -3.36
CA LYS A 151 -3.86 -1.78 -3.51
C LYS A 151 -2.54 -2.51 -3.78
N GLN A 152 -2.31 -3.66 -3.14
CA GLN A 152 -1.10 -4.45 -3.37
C GLN A 152 -1.06 -5.02 -4.79
N ILE A 153 -2.21 -5.48 -5.30
CA ILE A 153 -2.35 -5.98 -6.67
C ILE A 153 -2.11 -4.84 -7.67
N ASP A 154 -2.80 -3.71 -7.50
CA ASP A 154 -2.64 -2.48 -8.29
C ASP A 154 -1.16 -2.10 -8.39
N TYR A 155 -0.51 -1.95 -7.25
CA TYR A 155 0.86 -1.49 -7.18
C TYR A 155 1.82 -2.43 -7.89
N ARG A 156 1.78 -3.73 -7.57
CA ARG A 156 2.71 -4.73 -8.11
C ARG A 156 2.58 -4.84 -9.62
N ILE A 157 1.35 -4.89 -10.12
CA ILE A 157 1.09 -4.99 -11.56
C ILE A 157 1.51 -3.70 -12.25
N LYS A 158 1.03 -2.52 -11.82
CA LYS A 158 1.37 -1.25 -12.49
C LYS A 158 2.87 -0.94 -12.41
N SER A 159 3.55 -1.27 -11.30
CA SER A 159 5.01 -1.10 -11.19
C SER A 159 5.76 -1.93 -12.23
N TYR A 160 5.36 -3.20 -12.41
CA TYR A 160 5.89 -4.05 -13.47
C TYR A 160 5.61 -3.47 -14.86
N LEU A 161 4.37 -3.03 -15.12
CA LEU A 161 3.98 -2.50 -16.43
C LEU A 161 4.73 -1.20 -16.77
N VAL A 162 4.99 -0.34 -15.79
CA VAL A 162 5.81 0.87 -15.98
C VAL A 162 7.25 0.52 -16.32
N LYS A 163 7.86 -0.42 -15.59
CA LYS A 163 9.28 -0.79 -15.79
C LYS A 163 9.53 -1.61 -17.04
N LYS A 164 8.60 -2.48 -17.42
CA LYS A 164 8.82 -3.51 -18.44
C LYS A 164 7.92 -3.36 -19.67
N GLN A 165 6.78 -2.69 -19.54
CA GLN A 165 5.72 -2.70 -20.56
C GLN A 165 5.29 -1.31 -21.05
N GLN A 166 6.05 -0.25 -20.72
CA GLN A 166 5.86 1.13 -21.17
C GLN A 166 4.54 1.80 -20.73
N LEU A 167 3.94 1.33 -19.63
CA LEU A 167 2.81 2.03 -19.00
C LEU A 167 3.23 3.45 -18.58
N TYR A 168 2.36 4.42 -18.83
CA TYR A 168 2.56 5.88 -18.69
C TYR A 168 3.70 6.47 -19.54
N THR A 169 4.19 5.73 -20.54
CA THR A 169 5.11 6.26 -21.56
C THR A 169 4.48 6.16 -22.94
N GLU A 170 4.00 4.98 -23.32
CA GLU A 170 3.28 4.75 -24.58
C GLU A 170 1.79 4.53 -24.33
N PHE A 171 1.46 3.76 -23.29
CA PHE A 171 0.09 3.40 -22.91
C PHE A 171 -0.33 4.19 -21.68
N TYR A 172 -1.55 4.74 -21.64
CA TYR A 172 -2.03 5.53 -20.49
C TYR A 172 -3.45 5.19 -20.04
N ASN A 173 -4.14 4.30 -20.76
CA ASN A 173 -5.50 3.87 -20.44
C ASN A 173 -5.61 2.35 -20.32
N GLY A 174 -6.79 1.91 -19.87
CA GLY A 174 -7.20 0.51 -19.86
C GLY A 174 -7.52 0.02 -18.46
N LYS A 175 -7.44 -1.30 -18.25
CA LYS A 175 -7.85 -1.93 -16.99
C LYS A 175 -7.06 -3.18 -16.66
N ILE A 176 -7.03 -3.52 -15.38
CA ILE A 176 -6.73 -4.85 -14.87
C ILE A 176 -8.06 -5.47 -14.46
N GLU A 177 -8.43 -6.58 -15.08
CA GLU A 177 -9.57 -7.42 -14.72
C GLU A 177 -9.06 -8.63 -13.94
N ILE A 178 -9.55 -8.81 -12.72
CA ILE A 178 -9.20 -9.92 -11.84
C ILE A 178 -10.38 -10.88 -11.83
N SER A 179 -10.21 -12.02 -12.49
CA SER A 179 -11.24 -13.07 -12.60
C SER A 179 -11.06 -14.09 -11.49
N MET A 180 -12.10 -14.28 -10.68
CA MET A 180 -12.14 -15.26 -9.60
C MET A 180 -12.64 -16.62 -10.11
N LEU A 181 -12.24 -17.72 -9.46
CA LEU A 181 -12.71 -19.08 -9.78
C LEU A 181 -14.22 -19.25 -9.58
N ASP A 182 -14.84 -18.44 -8.72
CA ASP A 182 -16.30 -18.42 -8.50
C ASP A 182 -17.05 -17.57 -9.54
N GLY A 183 -16.36 -17.04 -10.55
CA GLY A 183 -16.94 -16.21 -11.61
C GLY A 183 -17.05 -14.72 -11.27
N LYS A 184 -16.74 -14.29 -10.04
CA LYS A 184 -16.70 -12.86 -9.70
C LYS A 184 -15.55 -12.17 -10.41
N LYS A 185 -15.73 -10.86 -10.67
CA LYS A 185 -14.74 -10.01 -11.32
C LYS A 185 -14.49 -8.75 -10.51
N HIS A 186 -13.22 -8.35 -10.43
CA HIS A 186 -12.79 -7.08 -9.85
C HIS A 186 -11.98 -6.29 -10.87
N PHE A 187 -12.00 -4.97 -10.76
CA PHE A 187 -11.40 -4.10 -11.77
C PHE A 187 -10.52 -3.04 -11.12
N ILE A 188 -9.42 -2.72 -11.79
CA ILE A 188 -8.53 -1.61 -11.48
C ILE A 188 -8.34 -0.82 -12.77
N ASP A 189 -8.67 0.46 -12.74
CA ASP A 189 -8.44 1.38 -13.85
C ASP A 189 -6.95 1.73 -13.95
N LEU A 190 -6.38 1.66 -15.16
CA LEU A 190 -4.99 2.03 -15.40
C LEU A 190 -4.77 3.55 -15.47
N SER A 191 -5.80 4.34 -15.74
CA SER A 191 -5.69 5.79 -15.95
C SER A 191 -5.66 6.62 -14.65
N THR A 192 -5.89 5.97 -13.50
CA THR A 192 -5.99 6.64 -12.19
C THR A 192 -5.22 5.91 -11.11
N TYR A 193 -4.98 6.58 -9.97
CA TYR A 193 -4.57 5.89 -8.75
C TYR A 193 -5.68 4.99 -8.23
N TYR A 194 -5.30 3.79 -7.82
CA TYR A 194 -6.24 2.93 -7.11
C TYR A 194 -6.46 3.45 -5.68
N TYR A 195 -7.70 3.87 -5.40
CA TYR A 195 -8.15 4.24 -4.08
C TYR A 195 -9.12 3.20 -3.53
N ASP A 196 -8.75 2.59 -2.41
CA ASP A 196 -9.61 1.65 -1.69
C ASP A 196 -9.63 2.02 -0.20
N PRO A 197 -10.76 2.58 0.29
CA PRO A 197 -10.93 2.90 1.70
C PRO A 197 -11.28 1.66 2.55
N SER A 198 -11.71 0.56 1.94
CA SER A 198 -12.15 -0.63 2.66
C SER A 198 -11.03 -1.61 3.03
N ASN A 199 -9.86 -1.47 2.39
CA ASN A 199 -8.79 -2.46 2.40
C ASN A 199 -9.32 -3.84 1.99
N PHE A 200 -9.99 -3.88 0.84
CA PHE A 200 -10.56 -5.09 0.30
C PHE A 200 -9.44 -6.07 -0.06
N THR A 201 -9.58 -7.29 0.44
CA THR A 201 -8.61 -8.36 0.24
C THR A 201 -9.18 -9.48 -0.62
N LEU A 202 -8.33 -10.02 -1.48
CA LEU A 202 -8.60 -11.20 -2.29
C LEU A 202 -7.75 -12.36 -1.81
N ASP A 203 -8.35 -13.55 -1.80
CA ASP A 203 -7.63 -14.81 -1.63
C ASP A 203 -7.01 -15.21 -2.98
N TYR A 204 -5.68 -15.12 -3.09
CA TYR A 204 -4.94 -15.45 -4.31
C TYR A 204 -5.20 -16.87 -4.80
N THR A 205 -5.46 -17.82 -3.88
CA THR A 205 -5.74 -19.21 -4.27
C THR A 205 -7.06 -19.36 -5.03
N LYS A 206 -7.94 -18.35 -4.91
CA LYS A 206 -9.25 -18.29 -5.58
C LYS A 206 -9.24 -17.41 -6.82
N ILE A 207 -8.12 -16.78 -7.17
CA ILE A 207 -7.98 -16.01 -8.41
C ILE A 207 -7.71 -16.97 -9.55
N SER A 208 -8.54 -16.94 -10.59
CA SER A 208 -8.30 -17.68 -11.83
C SER A 208 -7.16 -17.05 -12.61
N HIS A 209 -7.31 -15.78 -13.01
CA HIS A 209 -6.35 -15.06 -13.84
C HIS A 209 -6.56 -13.54 -13.75
N PHE A 210 -5.62 -12.82 -14.35
CA PHE A 210 -5.63 -11.38 -14.52
C PHE A 210 -5.59 -11.09 -16.02
N ASP A 211 -6.62 -10.44 -16.56
CA ASP A 211 -6.57 -9.90 -17.91
C ASP A 211 -6.26 -8.41 -17.85
N ILE A 212 -5.14 -8.02 -18.44
CA ILE A 212 -4.67 -6.64 -18.44
C ILE A 212 -4.80 -6.10 -19.85
N TYR A 213 -5.55 -5.02 -20.00
CA TYR A 213 -5.73 -4.33 -21.27
C TYR A 213 -5.04 -2.98 -21.17
N MET A 214 -4.00 -2.78 -21.98
CA MET A 214 -3.26 -1.52 -22.11
C MET A 214 -3.62 -0.86 -23.43
N GLU A 215 -4.08 0.38 -23.32
CA GLU A 215 -4.46 1.22 -24.43
C GLU A 215 -3.62 2.49 -24.42
N LYS A 216 -3.47 3.11 -25.59
CA LYS A 216 -2.89 4.44 -25.70
C LYS A 216 -3.87 5.41 -25.08
#